data_AF-A0A7J7GFA8-F1
#
_entry.id   AF-A0A7J7GFA8-F1
#
_cell.length_a   1.000
_cell.length_b   1.000
_cell.length_c   1.000
_cell.angle_alpha   90.00
_cell.angle_beta   90.00
_cell.angle_gamma   90.00
#
_symmetry.space_group_name_H-M   'P 1'
#
loop_
_entity.id
_entity.type
_entity.pdbx_description
1 polymer ?
#
loop_
_entity_poly.entity_id
_entity_poly.type
_entity_poly.pdbx_seq_one_letter_code
_entity_poly.pdbx_strand_id
1 'polypeptide(L)'
;MVIQNSKCLFFATSNLECCLGSCSFKCKDVAAVDINTGCPKLFSIGDGMGTALLTKPELILDILTTLKRNLDTPITGKIQLLKSSQDTTELARRIEKASVFALAVHGK
;
A
#
# COMPACT_ATOMS: atom_id res chain seq x y z
N MET A 1 13.02 -11.56 -14.57
CA MET A 1 11.55 -11.34 -14.50
C MET A 1 11.20 -10.32 -15.58
N VAL A 2 10.66 -10.77 -16.71
CA VAL A 2 10.21 -9.85 -17.77
C VAL A 2 8.84 -9.35 -17.36
N ILE A 3 8.73 -8.08 -16.99
CA ILE A 3 7.44 -7.48 -16.70
C ILE A 3 6.76 -7.22 -18.06
N GLN A 4 5.81 -8.07 -18.45
CA GLN A 4 5.11 -7.97 -19.74
C GLN A 4 4.12 -6.80 -19.82
N ASN A 5 3.99 -6.00 -18.75
CA ASN A 5 3.02 -4.92 -18.62
C ASN A 5 3.67 -3.76 -17.85
N SER A 6 3.51 -2.50 -18.27
CA SER A 6 4.17 -1.35 -17.60
C SER A 6 3.27 -0.65 -16.58
N LYS A 7 2.07 -1.19 -16.32
CA LYS A 7 1.02 -0.51 -15.55
C LYS A 7 1.03 -0.96 -14.09
N CYS A 8 1.09 0.00 -13.17
CA CYS A 8 0.91 -0.22 -11.74
C CYS A 8 -0.50 0.21 -11.31
N LEU A 9 -1.23 -0.65 -10.60
CA LEU A 9 -2.53 -0.31 -10.04
C LEU A 9 -2.34 0.30 -8.65
N PHE A 10 -2.78 1.54 -8.46
CA PHE A 10 -2.79 2.18 -7.15
C PHE A 10 -4.13 1.94 -6.47
N PHE A 11 -4.11 1.36 -5.28
CA PHE A 11 -5.28 1.11 -4.46
C PHE A 11 -5.20 1.90 -3.15
N ALA A 12 -6.25 2.64 -2.81
CA ALA A 12 -6.40 3.27 -1.50
C ALA A 12 -7.65 2.67 -0.86
N THR A 13 -7.49 2.05 0.31
CA THR A 13 -8.59 1.41 1.02
C THR A 13 -8.26 1.20 2.49
N SER A 14 -9.31 1.20 3.31
CA SER A 14 -9.30 0.84 4.73
C SER A 14 -9.94 -0.53 4.98
N ASN A 15 -10.40 -1.21 3.92
CA ASN A 15 -11.07 -2.50 3.99
C ASN A 15 -10.25 -3.57 3.25
N LEU A 16 -9.78 -4.56 4.00
CA LEU A 16 -8.93 -5.65 3.51
C LEU A 16 -9.63 -6.57 2.51
N GLU A 17 -10.89 -6.95 2.77
CA GLU A 17 -11.64 -7.88 1.93
C GLU A 17 -11.92 -7.27 0.55
N CYS A 18 -12.36 -6.01 0.53
CA CYS A 18 -12.57 -5.27 -0.71
C CYS A 18 -11.26 -5.11 -1.49
N CYS A 19 -10.15 -4.88 -0.79
CA CYS A 19 -8.83 -4.76 -1.40
C CYS A 19 -8.43 -6.06 -2.11
N LEU A 20 -8.47 -7.18 -1.38
CA LEU A 20 -8.07 -8.47 -1.91
C LEU A 20 -8.96 -8.89 -3.08
N GLY A 21 -10.28 -8.78 -2.95
CA GLY A 21 -11.22 -9.11 -4.03
C GLY A 21 -10.96 -8.31 -5.31
N SER A 22 -10.73 -7.00 -5.17
CA SER A 22 -10.44 -6.12 -6.30
C SER A 22 -9.09 -6.43 -6.94
N CYS A 23 -8.06 -6.67 -6.12
CA CYS A 23 -6.72 -6.98 -6.60
C CYS A 23 -6.71 -8.33 -7.33
N SER A 24 -7.30 -9.38 -6.76
CA SER A 24 -7.35 -10.72 -7.39
C SER A 24 -7.96 -10.68 -8.79
N PHE A 25 -8.96 -9.84 -9.02
CA PHE A 25 -9.56 -9.66 -10.35
C PHE A 25 -8.65 -8.90 -11.32
N LYS A 26 -7.98 -7.84 -10.86
CA LYS A 26 -7.18 -6.92 -11.70
C LYS A 26 -5.72 -7.35 -11.89
N CYS A 27 -5.21 -8.26 -11.07
CA CYS A 27 -3.79 -8.66 -11.07
C CYS A 27 -3.28 -9.21 -12.42
N LYS A 28 -4.17 -9.72 -13.27
CA LYS A 28 -3.81 -10.27 -14.60
C LYS A 28 -3.41 -9.19 -15.60
N ASP A 29 -3.83 -7.95 -15.39
CA ASP A 29 -3.68 -6.86 -16.35
C ASP A 29 -2.60 -5.82 -15.94
N VAL A 30 -1.88 -6.08 -14.84
CA VAL A 30 -0.97 -5.11 -14.22
C VAL A 30 0.37 -5.73 -13.83
N ALA A 31 1.39 -4.89 -13.82
CA ALA A 31 2.76 -5.21 -13.42
C ALA A 31 2.93 -5.41 -11.91
N ALA A 32 2.18 -4.61 -11.16
CA ALA A 32 2.30 -4.45 -9.73
C ALA A 32 1.00 -3.84 -9.17
N VAL A 33 0.77 -4.10 -7.89
CA VAL A 33 -0.25 -3.43 -7.08
C VAL A 33 0.46 -2.54 -6.07
N ASP A 34 0.10 -1.27 -6.00
CA ASP A 34 0.61 -0.31 -5.03
C ASP A 34 -0.48 0.10 -4.03
N ILE A 35 -0.18 0.00 -2.74
CA ILE A 35 -1.08 0.44 -1.67
C ILE A 35 -0.74 1.87 -1.29
N ASN A 36 -1.64 2.79 -1.66
CA ASN A 36 -1.50 4.21 -1.42
C ASN A 36 -2.10 4.60 -0.07
N THR A 37 -1.22 4.91 0.87
CA THR A 37 -1.56 5.33 2.23
C THR A 37 -1.33 6.83 2.46
N GLY A 38 -1.06 7.61 1.40
CA GLY A 38 -0.60 9.00 1.51
C GLY A 38 -1.52 10.03 0.88
N CYS A 39 -2.78 9.70 0.57
CA CYS A 39 -3.71 10.66 -0.06
C CYS A 39 -4.28 11.64 0.99
N PRO A 40 -4.05 12.97 0.87
CA PRO A 40 -4.52 13.94 1.85
C PRO A 40 -5.94 14.48 1.55
N LYS A 41 -6.62 13.96 0.52
CA LYS A 41 -7.95 14.48 0.13
C LYS A 41 -9.00 14.10 1.18
N LEU A 42 -9.88 15.05 1.52
CA LEU A 42 -10.88 14.89 2.59
C LEU A 42 -11.78 13.67 2.42
N PHE A 43 -12.22 13.34 1.20
CA PHE A 43 -13.02 12.13 0.97
C PHE A 43 -12.26 10.86 1.35
N SER A 44 -10.95 10.81 1.10
CA SER A 44 -10.12 9.65 1.42
C SER A 44 -9.92 9.55 2.92
N ILE A 45 -9.68 10.68 3.59
CA ILE A 45 -9.53 10.77 5.05
C ILE A 45 -10.83 10.39 5.76
N GLY A 46 -11.97 10.88 5.27
CA GLY A 46 -13.31 10.62 5.83
C GLY A 46 -13.66 9.14 5.89
N ASP A 47 -13.24 8.37 4.88
CA ASP A 47 -13.43 6.92 4.81
C ASP A 47 -12.30 6.12 5.52
N GLY A 48 -11.43 6.80 6.27
CA GLY A 48 -10.31 6.19 6.98
C GLY A 48 -9.19 5.67 6.07
N MET A 49 -9.16 6.10 4.81
CA MET A 49 -8.14 5.77 3.80
C MET A 49 -7.10 6.89 3.70
N GLY A 50 -6.13 6.75 2.80
CA GLY A 50 -5.12 7.80 2.55
C GLY A 50 -4.33 8.11 3.83
N THR A 51 -4.07 9.39 4.11
CA THR A 51 -3.25 9.78 5.27
C THR A 51 -3.87 9.38 6.62
N ALA A 52 -5.19 9.16 6.69
CA ALA A 52 -5.82 8.63 7.90
C ALA A 52 -5.31 7.21 8.22
N LEU A 53 -4.96 6.43 7.19
CA LEU A 53 -4.44 5.08 7.35
C LEU A 53 -3.04 5.05 7.99
N LEU A 54 -2.26 6.12 7.86
CA LEU A 54 -0.95 6.26 8.53
C LEU A 54 -1.05 6.26 10.06
N THR A 55 -2.22 6.57 10.61
CA THR A 55 -2.49 6.45 12.05
C THR A 55 -2.75 5.01 12.51
N LYS A 56 -2.87 4.07 11.57
CA LYS A 56 -3.19 2.66 11.79
C LYS A 56 -2.12 1.76 11.14
N PRO A 57 -0.86 1.80 11.61
CA PRO A 57 0.24 1.06 10.99
C PRO A 57 -0.02 -0.46 10.93
N GLU A 58 -0.65 -1.05 11.95
CA GLU A 58 -0.97 -2.48 11.94
C GLU A 58 -1.92 -2.86 10.80
N LEU A 59 -2.92 -2.01 10.49
CA LEU A 59 -3.82 -2.23 9.35
C LEU A 59 -3.08 -2.16 8.01
N ILE A 60 -2.10 -1.26 7.88
CA ILE A 60 -1.24 -1.20 6.68
C ILE A 60 -0.51 -2.53 6.50
N LEU A 61 0.06 -3.07 7.58
CA LEU A 61 0.79 -4.34 7.55
C LEU A 61 -0.15 -5.52 7.25
N ASP A 62 -1.33 -5.56 7.84
CA ASP A 62 -2.33 -6.59 7.57
C ASP A 62 -2.75 -6.61 6.09
N ILE A 63 -2.97 -5.42 5.51
CA ILE A 63 -3.27 -5.29 4.07
C ILE A 63 -2.11 -5.82 3.23
N LEU A 64 -0.90 -5.32 3.45
CA LEU A 64 0.27 -5.69 2.65
C LEU A 64 0.59 -7.18 2.75
N THR A 65 0.61 -7.73 3.97
CA THR A 65 0.93 -9.15 4.21
C THR A 65 -0.14 -10.08 3.64
N THR A 66 -1.43 -9.69 3.73
CA THR A 66 -2.52 -10.46 3.14
C THR A 66 -2.45 -10.46 1.61
N LEU A 67 -2.24 -9.31 0.99
CA LEU A 67 -2.07 -9.24 -0.47
C LEU A 67 -0.86 -10.05 -0.92
N LYS A 68 0.27 -9.93 -0.21
CA LYS A 68 1.49 -10.67 -0.55
C LYS A 68 1.34 -12.18 -0.42
N ARG A 69 0.51 -12.66 0.52
CA ARG A 69 0.22 -14.08 0.71
C ARG A 69 -0.70 -14.66 -0.37
N ASN A 70 -1.59 -13.85 -0.92
CA ASN A 70 -2.67 -14.31 -1.81
C ASN A 70 -2.45 -13.96 -3.29
N LEU A 71 -1.47 -13.13 -3.62
CA LEU A 71 -1.23 -12.64 -4.98
C LEU A 71 0.22 -12.89 -5.40
N ASP A 72 0.41 -13.42 -6.61
CA ASP A 72 1.74 -13.56 -7.23
C ASP A 72 2.27 -12.22 -7.77
N THR A 73 1.38 -11.27 -8.04
CA THR A 73 1.72 -9.93 -8.53
C THR A 73 2.54 -9.17 -7.47
N PRO A 74 3.65 -8.50 -7.86
CA PRO A 74 4.43 -7.66 -6.96
C PRO A 74 3.57 -6.64 -6.22
N ILE A 75 3.69 -6.63 -4.90
CA ILE A 75 3.03 -5.66 -4.03
C ILE A 75 4.03 -4.58 -3.65
N THR A 76 3.64 -3.33 -3.83
CA THR A 76 4.40 -2.14 -3.47
C THR A 76 3.58 -1.28 -2.51
N GLY A 77 4.27 -0.44 -1.73
CA GLY A 77 3.61 0.50 -0.83
C GLY A 77 4.01 1.93 -1.15
N LYS A 78 3.08 2.87 -0.94
CA LYS A 78 3.36 4.29 -1.00
C LYS A 78 2.89 4.99 0.27
N ILE A 79 3.84 5.62 0.97
CA ILE A 79 3.60 6.38 2.20
C ILE A 79 3.92 7.87 2.01
N GLN A 80 3.48 8.69 2.96
CA GLN A 80 3.93 10.07 3.14
C GLN A 80 4.80 10.14 4.41
N LEU A 81 5.68 11.14 4.49
CA LEU A 81 6.41 11.42 5.73
C LEU A 81 5.45 11.64 6.90
N LEU A 82 5.77 11.04 8.05
CA LEU A 82 5.16 11.37 9.32
C LEU A 82 5.84 12.61 9.92
N LYS A 83 5.22 13.18 10.96
CA LYS A 83 5.79 14.37 11.65
C LYS A 83 7.19 14.11 12.20
N SER A 84 7.47 12.87 12.59
CA SER A 84 8.74 12.40 13.12
C SER A 84 9.45 11.55 12.06
N SER A 85 10.73 11.83 11.82
CA SER A 85 11.56 11.04 10.92
C SER A 85 11.80 9.63 11.48
N GLN A 86 11.87 9.51 12.81
CA GLN A 86 11.97 8.24 13.53
C GLN A 86 10.71 7.40 13.28
N ASP A 87 9.52 7.99 13.38
CA ASP A 87 8.25 7.29 13.16
C ASP A 87 8.14 6.84 11.70
N THR A 88 8.55 7.70 10.77
CA THR A 88 8.59 7.35 9.34
C THR A 88 9.52 6.17 9.08
N THR A 89 10.71 6.19 9.69
CA THR A 89 11.71 5.13 9.54
C THR A 89 11.22 3.82 10.14
N GLU A 90 10.56 3.87 11.29
CA GLU A 90 9.98 2.69 11.93
C GLU A 90 8.84 2.11 11.09
N LEU A 91 7.93 2.94 10.57
CA LEU A 91 6.89 2.50 9.65
C LEU A 91 7.49 1.85 8.39
N ALA A 92 8.50 2.48 7.78
CA ALA A 92 9.17 1.93 6.61
C ALA A 92 9.80 0.56 6.89
N ARG A 93 10.47 0.40 8.04
CA ARG A 93 11.05 -0.88 8.47
C ARG A 93 9.98 -1.96 8.70
N ARG A 94 8.83 -1.61 9.24
CA ARG A 94 7.71 -2.56 9.40
C ARG A 94 7.15 -2.98 8.04
N ILE A 95 6.99 -2.04 7.11
CA ILE A 95 6.53 -2.32 5.74
C ILE A 95 7.54 -3.22 5.00
N GLU A 96 8.85 -2.97 5.15
CA GLU A 96 9.89 -3.83 4.60
C GLU A 96 9.76 -5.28 5.10
N LYS A 97 9.50 -5.48 6.41
CA LYS A 97 9.27 -6.81 6.98
C LYS A 97 8.04 -7.52 6.41
N ALA A 98 7.06 -6.77 5.87
CA ALA A 98 5.93 -7.34 5.14
C ALA A 98 6.30 -7.88 3.74
N SER A 99 7.60 -7.81 3.36
CA SER A 99 8.13 -8.33 2.09
C SER A 99 7.51 -7.68 0.86
N VAL A 100 7.24 -6.36 0.94
CA VAL A 100 6.88 -5.57 -0.23
C VAL A 100 8.05 -5.49 -1.20
N PHE A 101 7.74 -5.44 -2.49
CA PHE A 101 8.75 -5.37 -3.55
C PHE A 101 9.47 -4.01 -3.57
N ALA A 102 8.75 -2.93 -3.27
CA ALA A 102 9.29 -1.58 -3.18
C ALA A 102 8.40 -0.70 -2.28
N LEU A 103 9.01 0.35 -1.72
CA LEU A 103 8.33 1.37 -0.94
C LEU A 103 8.63 2.76 -1.51
N ALA A 104 7.61 3.46 -1.97
CA ALA A 104 7.68 4.85 -2.39
C ALA A 104 7.36 5.78 -1.20
N VAL A 105 8.12 6.86 -1.06
CA VAL A 105 7.92 7.86 0.01
C VAL A 105 7.70 9.23 -0.62
N HIS A 106 6.57 9.86 -0.31
CA HIS A 106 6.35 11.27 -0.64
C HIS A 106 7.00 12.15 0.43
N GLY A 107 8.06 12.86 0.05
CA GLY A 107 8.86 13.72 0.93
C GLY A 107 8.31 15.12 1.23
N LYS A 108 7.00 15.37 1.02
CA LYS A 108 6.34 16.66 1.29
C LYS A 108 5.18 16.49 2.23
#